data_AF-A0A9D2UI44-F1
#
_entry.id   AF-A0A9D2UI44-F1
#
_cell.length_a   1.000
_cell.length_b   1.000
_cell.length_c   1.000
_cell.angle_alpha   90.00
_cell.angle_beta   90.00
_cell.angle_gamma   90.00
#
_symmetry.space_group_name_H-M   'P 1'
#
loop_
_entity.id
_entity.type
_entity.pdbx_description
1 polymer ?
#
loop_
_entity_poly.entity_id
_entity_poly.type
_entity_poly.pdbx_seq_one_letter_code
_entity_poly.pdbx_strand_id
1 'polypeptide(L)'
;GDNGSTYSMPLPIMKCAEGYFLRAEAKLRWPDVETESVQSLYEQGIRTSINAEVTYRGAYVRPDAISSIDASAIDAYINGTGTQIDYEDPVAHINPSLLGSDDPACNDREGLNDLCVAWDESATDEQKLQRIITQKYIANFPLSVESWAECRRTGYPILFKGRVNESQNTNGFSGYAVDTQEGVRRVIYSSTCYDTNAAAMPGAIDILNSENTSQTGKTGDVGGTRVWWDNALEDNFSNDGN
;
A
#
# COMPACT_ATOMS: atom_id res chain seq x y z
N GLY A 1 -15.82 -30.72 23.13
CA GLY A 1 -14.88 -29.66 22.76
C GLY A 1 -15.50 -28.92 21.62
N ASP A 2 -15.98 -27.72 21.87
CA ASP A 2 -16.60 -26.88 20.86
C ASP A 2 -15.49 -26.22 20.04
N ASN A 3 -15.11 -26.86 18.94
CA ASN A 3 -14.00 -26.44 18.06
C ASN A 3 -14.49 -25.61 16.87
N GLY A 4 -15.64 -24.96 17.01
CA GLY A 4 -16.31 -24.22 15.94
C GLY A 4 -16.58 -22.76 16.32
N SER A 5 -15.56 -21.99 16.67
CA SER A 5 -15.67 -20.53 16.61
C SER A 5 -15.89 -20.15 15.14
N THR A 6 -17.15 -19.93 14.75
CA THR A 6 -17.46 -19.27 13.49
C THR A 6 -16.84 -17.88 13.56
N TYR A 7 -15.77 -17.64 12.80
CA TYR A 7 -15.27 -16.29 12.57
C TYR A 7 -16.36 -15.56 11.79
N SER A 8 -17.22 -14.85 12.51
CA SER A 8 -18.39 -14.14 11.99
C SER A 8 -18.07 -12.74 11.47
N MET A 9 -16.79 -12.36 11.42
CA MET A 9 -16.37 -11.02 11.01
C MET A 9 -16.54 -10.88 9.48
N PRO A 10 -17.44 -10.01 9.00
CA PRO A 10 -17.72 -9.90 7.57
C PRO A 10 -16.54 -9.29 6.82
N LEU A 11 -16.04 -9.93 5.77
CA LEU A 11 -14.94 -9.37 4.97
C LEU A 11 -15.45 -8.17 4.14
N PRO A 12 -14.93 -6.94 4.35
CA PRO A 12 -15.30 -5.80 3.51
C PRO A 12 -14.84 -6.04 2.08
N ILE A 13 -15.55 -5.44 1.12
CA ILE A 13 -15.11 -5.35 -0.29
C ILE A 13 -14.63 -3.93 -0.59
N MET A 14 -15.31 -2.92 -0.03
CA MET A 14 -14.95 -1.51 -0.09
C MET A 14 -15.38 -0.86 1.23
N LYS A 15 -14.59 0.10 1.74
CA LYS A 15 -14.93 0.83 2.97
C LYS A 15 -15.36 2.26 2.65
N CYS A 16 -16.30 2.81 3.43
CA CYS A 16 -16.75 4.19 3.22
C CYS A 16 -15.59 5.21 3.31
N ALA A 17 -14.61 4.98 4.19
CA ALA A 17 -13.42 5.82 4.31
C ALA A 17 -12.60 5.89 3.00
N GLU A 18 -12.50 4.78 2.27
CA GLU A 18 -11.83 4.72 0.96
C GLU A 18 -12.44 5.72 -0.02
N GLY A 19 -13.78 5.83 -0.04
CA GLY A 19 -14.50 6.79 -0.87
C GLY A 19 -14.11 8.25 -0.57
N TYR A 20 -13.94 8.62 0.69
CA TYR A 20 -13.47 9.96 1.05
C TYR A 20 -12.04 10.23 0.58
N PHE A 21 -11.14 9.26 0.71
CA PHE A 21 -9.76 9.43 0.23
C PHE A 21 -9.68 9.47 -1.30
N LEU A 22 -10.51 8.72 -2.01
CA LEU A 22 -10.65 8.82 -3.47
C LEU A 22 -11.14 10.21 -3.88
N ARG A 23 -12.15 10.76 -3.19
CA ARG A 23 -12.63 12.13 -3.43
C ARG A 23 -11.56 13.17 -3.10
N ALA A 24 -10.78 12.98 -2.03
CA ALA A 24 -9.68 13.88 -1.66
C ALA A 24 -8.60 13.91 -2.76
N GLU A 25 -8.18 12.75 -3.26
CA GLU A 25 -7.23 12.67 -4.38
C GLU A 25 -7.83 13.25 -5.67
N ALA A 26 -9.11 12.96 -5.96
CA ALA A 26 -9.79 13.52 -7.13
C ALA A 26 -9.84 15.05 -7.07
N LYS A 27 -10.16 15.65 -5.91
CA LYS A 27 -10.12 17.10 -5.71
C LYS A 27 -8.71 17.67 -5.87
N LEU A 28 -7.69 16.94 -5.42
CA LEU A 28 -6.28 17.34 -5.54
C LEU A 28 -5.85 17.40 -7.01
N ARG A 29 -6.24 16.40 -7.81
CA ARG A 29 -5.89 16.31 -9.25
C ARG A 29 -6.77 17.20 -10.14
N TRP A 30 -8.06 17.24 -9.85
CA TRP A 30 -9.08 17.91 -10.66
C TRP A 30 -9.91 18.82 -9.77
N PRO A 31 -9.49 20.08 -9.56
CA PRO A 31 -10.11 20.98 -8.59
C PRO A 31 -11.62 21.20 -8.78
N ASP A 32 -12.15 21.01 -9.98
CA ASP A 32 -13.57 21.26 -10.28
C ASP A 32 -14.50 20.06 -10.02
N VAL A 33 -13.98 18.86 -9.73
CA VAL A 33 -14.82 17.65 -9.58
C VAL A 33 -15.50 17.53 -8.22
N GLU A 34 -15.05 18.31 -7.23
CA GLU A 34 -15.48 18.21 -5.84
C GLU A 34 -15.68 19.61 -5.23
N THR A 35 -16.74 19.79 -4.44
CA THR A 35 -17.02 21.07 -3.78
C THR A 35 -16.33 21.19 -2.42
N GLU A 36 -16.11 20.07 -1.74
CA GLU A 36 -15.39 20.03 -0.47
C GLU A 36 -13.88 20.24 -0.69
N SER A 37 -13.18 20.79 0.30
CA SER A 37 -11.72 20.91 0.24
C SER A 37 -11.05 19.55 0.38
N VAL A 38 -9.82 19.43 -0.14
CA VAL A 38 -9.00 18.22 0.02
C VAL A 38 -8.84 17.89 1.51
N GLN A 39 -8.55 18.89 2.34
CA GLN A 39 -8.44 18.75 3.79
C GLN A 39 -9.72 18.17 4.42
N SER A 40 -10.89 18.72 4.09
CA SER A 40 -12.17 18.26 4.64
C SER A 40 -12.41 16.79 4.31
N LEU A 41 -12.19 16.41 3.05
CA LEU A 41 -12.35 15.02 2.59
C LEU A 41 -11.35 14.08 3.26
N TYR A 42 -10.07 14.49 3.35
CA TYR A 42 -9.01 13.74 4.03
C TYR A 42 -9.34 13.48 5.50
N GLU A 43 -9.69 14.51 6.25
CA GLU A 43 -10.03 14.40 7.68
C GLU A 43 -11.32 13.59 7.88
N GLN A 44 -12.32 13.78 7.01
CA GLN A 44 -13.54 12.99 7.05
C GLN A 44 -13.29 11.51 6.75
N GLY A 45 -12.34 11.18 5.87
CA GLY A 45 -11.89 9.81 5.63
C GLY A 45 -11.31 9.16 6.90
N ILE A 46 -10.47 9.88 7.63
CA ILE A 46 -9.90 9.42 8.92
C ILE A 46 -11.01 9.19 9.95
N ARG A 47 -11.90 10.18 10.14
CA ARG A 47 -13.04 10.05 11.07
C ARG A 47 -13.92 8.85 10.73
N THR A 48 -14.21 8.68 9.45
CA THR A 48 -15.04 7.58 8.96
C THR A 48 -14.35 6.24 9.20
N SER A 49 -13.04 6.14 8.95
CA SER A 49 -12.25 4.94 9.19
C SER A 49 -12.29 4.52 10.66
N ILE A 50 -11.93 5.42 11.59
CA ILE A 50 -11.83 5.09 13.02
C ILE A 50 -13.20 4.66 13.58
N ASN A 51 -14.27 5.40 13.27
CA ASN A 51 -15.62 5.04 13.73
C ASN A 51 -16.10 3.71 13.14
N ALA A 52 -15.77 3.43 11.87
CA ALA A 52 -16.09 2.16 11.25
C ALA A 52 -15.34 0.99 11.89
N GLU A 53 -14.05 1.15 12.21
CA GLU A 53 -13.26 0.10 12.87
C GLU A 53 -13.72 -0.18 14.30
N VAL A 54 -14.17 0.83 15.06
CA VAL A 54 -14.81 0.58 16.36
C VAL A 54 -16.05 -0.30 16.20
N THR A 55 -16.90 0.01 15.21
CA THR A 55 -18.11 -0.77 14.94
C THR A 55 -17.80 -2.19 14.45
N TYR A 56 -16.78 -2.33 13.61
CA TYR A 56 -16.45 -3.56 12.91
C TYR A 56 -15.58 -4.51 13.75
N ARG A 57 -14.57 -3.97 14.45
CA ARG A 57 -13.56 -4.75 15.20
C ARG A 57 -13.58 -4.52 16.70
N GLY A 58 -14.22 -3.46 17.19
CA GLY A 58 -14.15 -3.05 18.58
C GLY A 58 -14.52 -4.15 19.58
N ALA A 59 -15.54 -4.97 19.27
CA ALA A 59 -15.95 -6.13 20.09
C ALA A 59 -14.91 -7.27 20.14
N TYR A 60 -13.97 -7.31 19.19
CA TYR A 60 -12.96 -8.36 19.06
C TYR A 60 -11.60 -7.96 19.67
N VAL A 61 -11.43 -6.71 20.09
CA VAL A 61 -10.22 -6.27 20.81
C VAL A 61 -10.11 -7.00 22.15
N ARG A 62 -8.88 -7.33 22.57
CA ARG A 62 -8.55 -8.04 23.80
C ARG A 62 -7.42 -7.31 24.54
N PRO A 63 -7.43 -7.27 25.88
CA PRO A 63 -8.41 -7.89 26.78
C PRO A 63 -9.77 -7.18 26.79
N ASP A 64 -9.79 -5.88 26.50
CA ASP A 64 -10.98 -5.05 26.60
C ASP A 64 -11.55 -4.70 25.22
N ALA A 65 -12.86 -4.87 25.05
CA ALA A 65 -13.56 -4.43 23.85
C ALA A 65 -13.61 -2.90 23.78
N ILE A 66 -13.44 -2.35 22.58
CA ILE A 66 -13.58 -0.91 22.32
C ILE A 66 -14.99 -0.67 21.78
N SER A 67 -15.83 0.03 22.53
CA SER A 67 -17.23 0.33 22.11
C SER A 67 -17.41 1.73 21.53
N SER A 68 -16.48 2.64 21.81
CA SER A 68 -16.48 4.02 21.32
C SER A 68 -15.07 4.60 21.39
N ILE A 69 -14.82 5.62 20.57
CA ILE A 69 -13.65 6.49 20.66
C ILE A 69 -14.16 7.92 20.65
N ASP A 70 -13.67 8.75 21.57
CA ASP A 70 -14.11 10.14 21.69
C ASP A 70 -13.71 10.96 20.45
N ALA A 71 -14.60 11.86 20.02
CA ALA A 71 -14.32 12.73 18.88
C ALA A 71 -13.04 13.57 19.08
N SER A 72 -12.75 14.00 20.30
CA SER A 72 -11.52 14.73 20.64
C SER A 72 -10.26 13.87 20.52
N ALA A 73 -10.34 12.56 20.74
CA ALA A 73 -9.22 11.65 20.50
C ALA A 73 -8.96 11.47 19.01
N ILE A 74 -10.03 11.43 18.19
CA ILE A 74 -9.92 11.44 16.73
C ILE A 74 -9.32 12.77 16.26
N ASP A 75 -9.76 13.90 16.81
CA ASP A 75 -9.18 15.22 16.52
C ASP A 75 -7.69 15.29 16.90
N ALA A 76 -7.31 14.72 18.04
CA ALA A 76 -5.92 14.67 18.45
C ALA A 76 -5.07 13.82 17.49
N TYR A 77 -5.60 12.71 16.97
CA TYR A 77 -4.95 11.92 15.93
C TYR A 77 -4.79 12.71 14.62
N ILE A 78 -5.86 13.37 14.15
CA ILE A 78 -5.86 14.19 12.93
C ILE A 78 -4.82 15.32 13.03
N ASN A 79 -4.69 15.95 14.20
CA ASN A 79 -3.70 17.01 14.44
C ASN A 79 -2.32 16.48 14.87
N GLY A 80 -2.10 15.18 14.83
CA GLY A 80 -0.86 14.54 15.26
C GLY A 80 0.33 14.93 14.38
N THR A 81 1.43 15.31 15.00
CA THR A 81 2.69 15.71 14.34
C THR A 81 3.76 14.62 14.34
N GLY A 82 3.49 13.46 14.95
CA GLY A 82 4.38 12.31 14.91
C GLY A 82 4.48 11.71 13.51
N THR A 83 5.66 11.19 13.18
CA THR A 83 5.97 10.51 11.91
C THR A 83 6.11 9.01 12.14
N GLN A 84 6.37 8.24 11.08
CA GLN A 84 6.68 6.82 11.22
C GLN A 84 7.93 6.63 12.12
N ILE A 85 7.84 5.72 13.08
CA ILE A 85 8.99 5.31 13.90
C ILE A 85 9.87 4.30 13.16
N ASP A 86 11.10 4.15 13.62
CA ASP A 86 11.99 3.08 13.18
C ASP A 86 11.43 1.70 13.53
N TYR A 87 11.74 0.73 12.69
CA TYR A 87 11.53 -0.68 12.99
C TYR A 87 12.80 -1.27 13.60
N GLU A 88 12.69 -1.67 14.87
CA GLU A 88 13.69 -2.46 15.60
C GLU A 88 13.21 -3.91 15.64
N ASP A 89 14.01 -4.86 15.14
CA ASP A 89 13.64 -6.28 15.17
C ASP A 89 13.98 -6.87 16.55
N PRO A 90 12.98 -7.16 17.41
CA PRO A 90 13.25 -7.67 18.75
C PRO A 90 13.95 -9.03 18.73
N VAL A 91 13.77 -9.83 17.68
CA VAL A 91 14.45 -11.13 17.55
C VAL A 91 15.91 -10.92 17.18
N ALA A 92 16.22 -9.98 16.29
CA ALA A 92 17.60 -9.66 15.93
C ALA A 92 18.40 -9.15 17.13
N HIS A 93 17.79 -8.30 17.97
CA HIS A 93 18.45 -7.78 19.17
C HIS A 93 18.69 -8.83 20.26
N ILE A 94 17.87 -9.90 20.32
CA ILE A 94 18.00 -10.97 21.33
C ILE A 94 18.90 -12.10 20.84
N ASN A 95 18.71 -12.55 19.61
CA ASN A 95 19.42 -13.71 19.06
C ASN A 95 19.49 -13.66 17.52
N PRO A 96 20.40 -12.86 16.93
CA PRO A 96 20.47 -12.67 15.48
C PRO A 96 20.82 -13.98 14.73
N SER A 97 21.41 -14.96 15.42
CA SER A 97 21.75 -16.26 14.83
C SER A 97 20.52 -17.04 14.34
N LEU A 98 19.33 -16.83 14.93
CA LEU A 98 18.07 -17.40 14.44
C LEU A 98 17.68 -16.86 13.06
N LEU A 99 18.23 -15.70 12.67
CA LEU A 99 17.99 -15.01 11.40
C LEU A 99 19.14 -15.23 10.41
N GLY A 100 20.07 -16.15 10.72
CA GLY A 100 21.24 -16.43 9.89
C GLY A 100 22.22 -15.26 9.80
N SER A 101 22.28 -14.43 10.86
CA SER A 101 23.13 -13.23 10.94
C SER A 101 23.84 -13.18 12.29
N ASP A 102 25.04 -12.62 12.34
CA ASP A 102 25.69 -12.27 13.62
C ASP A 102 25.45 -10.81 14.01
N ASP A 103 24.86 -10.01 13.11
CA ASP A 103 24.53 -8.61 13.34
C ASP A 103 23.18 -8.46 14.08
N PRO A 104 23.17 -7.89 15.30
CA PRO A 104 21.96 -7.70 16.10
C PRO A 104 20.99 -6.65 15.53
N ALA A 105 21.36 -5.92 14.49
CA ALA A 105 20.53 -4.93 13.79
C ALA A 105 20.19 -5.36 12.34
N CYS A 106 20.39 -6.64 11.99
CA CYS A 106 20.35 -7.10 10.60
C CYS A 106 19.02 -6.88 9.85
N ASN A 107 17.93 -6.68 10.60
CA ASN A 107 16.59 -6.42 10.11
C ASN A 107 16.06 -5.02 10.48
N ASP A 108 16.83 -4.20 11.20
CA ASP A 108 16.40 -2.87 11.60
C ASP A 108 16.27 -1.95 10.39
N ARG A 109 15.29 -1.05 10.44
CA ARG A 109 15.00 -0.11 9.35
C ARG A 109 14.54 1.23 9.91
N GLU A 110 15.19 2.30 9.46
CA GLU A 110 14.73 3.66 9.71
C GLU A 110 13.34 3.89 9.10
N GLY A 111 12.50 4.69 9.77
CA GLY A 111 11.21 5.12 9.23
C GLY A 111 11.35 5.70 7.82
N LEU A 112 10.43 5.36 6.91
CA LEU A 112 10.48 5.80 5.51
C LEU A 112 9.43 6.87 5.17
N ASN A 113 8.44 7.07 6.05
CA ASN A 113 7.34 8.01 5.85
C ASN A 113 7.44 9.15 6.85
N ASP A 114 7.98 10.28 6.39
CA ASP A 114 8.35 11.43 7.22
C ASP A 114 7.24 12.48 7.35
N LEU A 115 6.07 12.22 6.77
CA LEU A 115 4.92 13.12 6.88
C LEU A 115 4.03 12.70 8.05
N CYS A 116 3.67 13.68 8.88
CA CYS A 116 2.69 13.50 9.94
C CYS A 116 1.25 13.48 9.40
N VAL A 117 0.31 13.13 10.28
CA VAL A 117 -1.13 13.07 9.94
C VAL A 117 -1.70 14.46 9.70
N ALA A 118 -1.25 15.46 10.47
CA ALA A 118 -1.74 16.82 10.36
C ALA A 118 -1.67 17.34 8.91
N TRP A 119 -2.80 17.85 8.44
CA TRP A 119 -2.89 18.43 7.11
C TRP A 119 -2.08 19.73 7.03
N ASP A 120 -1.34 19.88 5.95
CA ASP A 120 -0.57 21.09 5.65
C ASP A 120 -0.98 21.61 4.28
N GLU A 121 -1.73 22.71 4.26
CA GLU A 121 -2.21 23.31 3.02
C GLU A 121 -1.07 23.91 2.17
N SER A 122 0.08 24.22 2.80
CA SER A 122 1.26 24.75 2.13
C SER A 122 2.18 23.67 1.54
N ALA A 123 1.90 22.39 1.83
CA ALA A 123 2.65 21.27 1.28
C ALA A 123 2.46 21.15 -0.25
N THR A 124 3.44 20.53 -0.90
CA THR A 124 3.34 20.17 -2.33
C THR A 124 2.22 19.17 -2.57
N ASP A 125 1.70 19.12 -3.80
CA ASP A 125 0.65 18.14 -4.16
C ASP A 125 1.12 16.70 -3.95
N GLU A 126 2.40 16.43 -4.17
CA GLU A 126 3.01 15.13 -3.88
C GLU A 126 2.95 14.76 -2.39
N GLN A 127 3.28 15.70 -1.50
CA GLN A 127 3.18 15.50 -0.06
C GLN A 127 1.72 15.41 0.42
N LYS A 128 0.79 16.09 -0.26
CA LYS A 128 -0.66 15.97 -0.01
C LYS A 128 -1.15 14.58 -0.43
N LEU A 129 -0.74 14.10 -1.59
CA LEU A 129 -1.03 12.75 -2.08
C LEU A 129 -0.48 11.67 -1.12
N GLN A 130 0.77 11.80 -0.68
CA GLN A 130 1.38 10.87 0.28
C GLN A 130 0.55 10.76 1.57
N ARG A 131 0.05 11.87 2.12
CA ARG A 131 -0.84 11.85 3.30
C ARG A 131 -2.14 11.11 3.01
N ILE A 132 -2.81 11.44 1.90
CA ILE A 132 -4.08 10.82 1.49
C ILE A 132 -3.91 9.31 1.35
N ILE A 133 -2.93 8.85 0.59
CA ILE A 133 -2.73 7.43 0.31
C ILE A 133 -2.24 6.68 1.56
N THR A 134 -1.40 7.28 2.40
CA THR A 134 -0.96 6.66 3.66
C THR A 134 -2.15 6.42 4.60
N GLN A 135 -3.04 7.41 4.75
CA GLN A 135 -4.25 7.23 5.56
C GLN A 135 -5.26 6.26 4.93
N LYS A 136 -5.39 6.27 3.59
CA LYS A 136 -6.19 5.28 2.88
C LYS A 136 -5.66 3.86 3.09
N TYR A 137 -4.34 3.66 3.03
CA TYR A 137 -3.69 2.38 3.27
C TYR A 137 -4.02 1.83 4.67
N ILE A 138 -3.95 2.70 5.70
CA ILE A 138 -4.32 2.34 7.07
C ILE A 138 -5.82 1.99 7.14
N ALA A 139 -6.69 2.83 6.58
CA ALA A 139 -8.12 2.63 6.59
C ALA A 139 -8.55 1.35 5.86
N ASN A 140 -7.84 0.96 4.80
CA ASN A 140 -8.19 -0.20 3.98
C ASN A 140 -7.91 -1.53 4.67
N PHE A 141 -7.15 -1.61 5.78
CA PHE A 141 -6.84 -2.89 6.43
C PHE A 141 -8.11 -3.75 6.73
N PRO A 142 -8.27 -4.96 6.17
CA PRO A 142 -7.23 -5.83 5.62
C PRO A 142 -7.32 -6.02 4.08
N LEU A 143 -7.87 -5.05 3.34
CA LEU A 143 -8.01 -5.04 1.87
C LEU A 143 -6.65 -4.90 1.17
N SER A 144 -5.81 -5.92 1.28
CA SER A 144 -4.41 -5.89 0.85
C SER A 144 -4.23 -5.74 -0.66
N VAL A 145 -5.14 -6.29 -1.48
CA VAL A 145 -5.06 -6.17 -2.95
C VAL A 145 -5.25 -4.72 -3.38
N GLU A 146 -6.22 -4.03 -2.79
CA GLU A 146 -6.46 -2.60 -3.03
C GLU A 146 -5.27 -1.76 -2.55
N SER A 147 -4.81 -1.98 -1.32
CA SER A 147 -3.63 -1.28 -0.79
C SER A 147 -2.37 -1.50 -1.63
N TRP A 148 -2.13 -2.72 -2.13
CA TRP A 148 -0.99 -3.01 -3.01
C TRP A 148 -1.12 -2.37 -4.39
N ALA A 149 -2.34 -2.30 -4.93
CA ALA A 149 -2.58 -1.59 -6.19
C ALA A 149 -2.22 -0.10 -6.04
N GLU A 150 -2.66 0.52 -4.96
CA GLU A 150 -2.40 1.93 -4.66
C GLU A 150 -0.93 2.24 -4.39
N CYS A 151 -0.23 1.36 -3.68
CA CYS A 151 1.23 1.45 -3.50
C CYS A 151 1.98 1.38 -4.83
N ARG A 152 1.52 0.56 -5.78
CA ARG A 152 2.13 0.48 -7.11
C ARG A 152 1.83 1.72 -7.94
N ARG A 153 0.56 2.17 -7.94
CA ARG A 153 0.10 3.31 -8.72
C ARG A 153 0.75 4.63 -8.29
N THR A 154 0.88 4.83 -6.98
CA THR A 154 1.30 6.14 -6.41
C THR A 154 2.68 6.13 -5.76
N GLY A 155 3.22 4.96 -5.42
CA GLY A 155 4.42 4.83 -4.60
C GLY A 155 4.16 4.91 -3.08
N TYR A 156 2.92 5.15 -2.65
CA TYR A 156 2.59 5.42 -1.24
C TYR A 156 1.67 4.37 -0.58
N PRO A 157 1.80 4.18 0.74
CA PRO A 157 2.92 4.61 1.58
C PRO A 157 4.24 3.95 1.14
N ILE A 158 5.36 4.53 1.54
CA ILE A 158 6.68 3.95 1.24
C ILE A 158 6.85 2.72 2.12
N LEU A 159 6.85 1.53 1.50
CA LEU A 159 7.02 0.26 2.20
C LEU A 159 8.50 -0.11 2.35
N PHE A 160 8.84 -0.76 3.47
CA PHE A 160 10.15 -1.38 3.64
C PHE A 160 10.45 -2.37 2.52
N LYS A 161 11.70 -2.36 2.06
CA LYS A 161 12.15 -3.25 0.99
C LYS A 161 12.53 -4.61 1.55
N GLY A 162 12.31 -5.65 0.75
CA GLY A 162 12.73 -7.00 1.10
C GLY A 162 14.23 -7.04 1.35
N ARG A 163 14.66 -7.56 2.51
CA ARG A 163 16.08 -7.71 2.86
C ARG A 163 16.83 -8.60 1.86
N VAL A 164 16.18 -9.67 1.44
CA VAL A 164 16.73 -10.64 0.49
C VAL A 164 15.81 -10.70 -0.73
N ASN A 165 16.40 -10.54 -1.90
CA ASN A 165 15.71 -10.69 -3.18
C ASN A 165 16.12 -12.05 -3.77
N GLU A 166 15.17 -12.98 -3.83
CA GLU A 166 15.39 -14.34 -4.37
C GLU A 166 14.80 -14.51 -5.79
N SER A 167 14.53 -13.40 -6.49
CA SER A 167 13.91 -13.42 -7.82
C SER A 167 14.89 -13.72 -8.97
N GLN A 168 16.08 -14.24 -8.67
CA GLN A 168 17.08 -14.53 -9.69
C GLN A 168 16.59 -15.62 -10.64
N ASN A 169 16.86 -15.46 -11.94
CA ASN A 169 16.67 -16.49 -12.96
C ASN A 169 15.25 -17.07 -13.00
N THR A 170 14.26 -16.28 -12.60
CA THR A 170 12.86 -16.69 -12.47
C THR A 170 12.10 -16.47 -13.78
N ASN A 171 11.30 -17.47 -14.18
CA ASN A 171 10.47 -17.46 -15.38
C ASN A 171 11.23 -17.06 -16.67
N GLY A 172 12.46 -17.57 -16.83
CA GLY A 172 13.29 -17.32 -18.01
C GLY A 172 13.96 -15.94 -18.07
N PHE A 173 13.76 -15.08 -17.07
CA PHE A 173 14.45 -13.79 -16.99
C PHE A 173 15.85 -13.96 -16.41
N SER A 174 16.89 -13.53 -17.14
CA SER A 174 18.27 -13.59 -16.64
C SER A 174 18.54 -12.46 -15.63
N GLY A 175 19.05 -12.80 -14.46
CA GLY A 175 19.23 -11.87 -13.35
C GLY A 175 17.98 -11.74 -12.48
N TYR A 176 17.82 -10.64 -11.75
CA TYR A 176 16.69 -10.43 -10.84
C TYR A 176 15.43 -10.03 -11.59
N ALA A 177 14.40 -10.88 -11.51
CA ALA A 177 13.09 -10.67 -12.13
C ALA A 177 12.26 -9.58 -11.44
N VAL A 178 12.68 -9.13 -10.25
CA VAL A 178 12.08 -8.04 -9.48
C VAL A 178 13.20 -7.08 -9.06
N ASP A 179 13.00 -5.78 -9.26
CA ASP A 179 13.89 -4.76 -8.68
C ASP A 179 13.64 -4.61 -7.18
N THR A 180 14.68 -4.55 -6.35
CA THR A 180 14.53 -4.51 -4.89
C THR A 180 13.94 -3.19 -4.40
N GLN A 181 14.20 -2.07 -5.09
CA GLN A 181 13.70 -0.75 -4.71
C GLN A 181 12.24 -0.59 -5.11
N GLU A 182 11.84 -1.10 -6.27
CA GLU A 182 10.45 -1.09 -6.69
C GLU A 182 9.64 -2.15 -5.92
N GLY A 183 10.15 -3.37 -5.80
CA GLY A 183 9.43 -4.53 -5.29
C GLY A 183 8.52 -5.19 -6.34
N VAL A 184 7.68 -6.13 -5.95
CA VAL A 184 6.81 -6.88 -6.89
C VAL A 184 5.75 -5.96 -7.50
N ARG A 185 5.68 -5.91 -8.84
CA ARG A 185 4.78 -5.07 -9.65
C ARG A 185 3.57 -5.82 -10.18
N ARG A 186 3.62 -7.15 -10.27
CA ARG A 186 2.48 -8.00 -10.63
C ARG A 186 2.68 -9.44 -10.19
N VAL A 187 1.60 -10.21 -10.19
CA VAL A 187 1.68 -11.67 -10.12
C VAL A 187 1.87 -12.20 -11.54
N ILE A 188 2.77 -13.18 -11.72
CA ILE A 188 3.00 -13.83 -13.02
C ILE A 188 1.77 -14.64 -13.46
N TYR A 189 1.67 -14.92 -14.76
CA TYR A 189 0.62 -15.83 -15.22
C TYR A 189 0.78 -17.21 -14.58
N SER A 190 -0.35 -17.89 -14.37
CA SER A 190 -0.30 -19.26 -13.84
C SER A 190 0.43 -20.17 -14.84
N SER A 191 1.23 -21.11 -14.33
CA SER A 191 1.88 -22.13 -15.18
C SER A 191 0.86 -22.88 -16.04
N THR A 192 -0.35 -23.10 -15.53
CA THR A 192 -1.44 -23.76 -16.25
C THR A 192 -1.86 -23.02 -17.53
N CYS A 193 -1.64 -21.70 -17.63
CA CYS A 193 -1.90 -20.93 -18.84
C CYS A 193 -0.95 -21.32 -19.98
N TYR A 194 0.30 -21.67 -19.67
CA TYR A 194 1.27 -22.15 -20.65
C TYR A 194 1.00 -23.58 -21.12
N ASP A 195 0.27 -24.38 -20.34
CA ASP A 195 -0.11 -25.75 -20.73
C ASP A 195 -1.44 -25.77 -21.49
N THR A 196 -2.45 -25.09 -20.96
CA THR A 196 -3.85 -25.20 -21.42
C THR A 196 -4.25 -24.11 -22.40
N ASN A 197 -3.50 -23.01 -22.46
CA ASN A 197 -3.77 -21.86 -23.33
C ASN A 197 -2.49 -21.33 -24.02
N ALA A 198 -1.55 -22.24 -24.31
CA ALA A 198 -0.21 -21.93 -24.84
C ALA A 198 -0.24 -21.00 -26.06
N ALA A 199 -1.23 -21.17 -26.94
CA ALA A 199 -1.37 -20.39 -28.17
C ALA A 199 -1.65 -18.89 -27.92
N ALA A 200 -2.27 -18.53 -26.80
CA ALA A 200 -2.59 -17.14 -26.47
C ALA A 200 -1.46 -16.43 -25.71
N MET A 201 -0.54 -17.19 -25.09
CA MET A 201 0.50 -16.64 -24.22
C MET A 201 1.43 -15.64 -24.92
N PRO A 202 1.93 -15.89 -26.15
CA PRO A 202 2.77 -14.92 -26.84
C PRO A 202 2.07 -13.56 -27.00
N GLY A 203 0.81 -13.55 -27.44
CA GLY A 203 0.05 -12.31 -27.61
C GLY A 203 -0.23 -11.57 -26.30
N ALA A 204 -0.50 -12.30 -25.21
CA ALA A 204 -0.68 -11.70 -23.89
C ALA A 204 0.61 -11.02 -23.38
N ILE A 205 1.76 -11.67 -23.60
CA ILE A 205 3.07 -11.13 -23.23
C ILE A 205 3.44 -9.92 -24.10
N ASP A 206 3.13 -9.96 -25.40
CA ASP A 206 3.34 -8.83 -26.30
C ASP A 206 2.54 -7.59 -25.86
N ILE A 207 1.27 -7.76 -25.48
CA ILE A 207 0.44 -6.67 -24.94
C ILE A 207 1.04 -6.15 -23.62
N LEU A 208 1.35 -7.04 -22.67
CA LEU A 208 1.96 -6.67 -21.40
C LEU A 208 3.24 -5.85 -21.62
N ASN A 209 4.09 -6.26 -22.55
CA ASN A 209 5.32 -5.54 -22.87
C ASN A 209 5.05 -4.18 -23.53
N SER A 210 4.04 -4.08 -24.38
CA SER A 210 3.67 -2.82 -25.04
C SER A 210 3.10 -1.77 -24.07
N GLU A 211 2.51 -2.22 -22.97
CA GLU A 211 1.93 -1.37 -21.92
C GLU A 211 2.86 -1.14 -20.73
N ASN A 212 4.02 -1.79 -20.71
CA ASN A 212 4.96 -1.75 -19.59
C ASN A 212 5.77 -0.44 -19.57
N THR A 213 5.71 0.27 -18.45
CA THR A 213 6.43 1.52 -18.20
C THR A 213 7.68 1.33 -17.31
N SER A 214 8.14 0.09 -17.11
CA SER A 214 9.30 -0.21 -16.25
C SER A 214 10.57 0.49 -16.74
N GLN A 215 11.17 1.28 -15.85
CA GLN A 215 12.48 1.92 -16.07
C GLN A 215 13.65 1.01 -15.60
N THR A 216 13.34 -0.11 -14.97
CA THR A 216 14.32 -1.08 -14.41
C THR A 216 14.62 -2.23 -15.39
N GLY A 217 14.15 -2.13 -16.63
CA GLY A 217 14.39 -3.10 -17.71
C GLY A 217 13.66 -4.43 -17.52
N LYS A 218 12.64 -4.49 -16.64
CA LYS A 218 11.84 -5.69 -16.43
C LYS A 218 10.81 -5.80 -17.53
N THR A 219 10.81 -6.92 -18.24
CA THR A 219 9.94 -7.20 -19.39
C THR A 219 9.62 -8.70 -19.41
N GLY A 220 8.52 -9.06 -20.06
CA GLY A 220 7.98 -10.41 -20.10
C GLY A 220 7.09 -10.72 -18.91
N ASP A 221 6.76 -12.00 -18.74
CA ASP A 221 5.93 -12.48 -17.64
C ASP A 221 6.73 -12.62 -16.34
N VAL A 222 7.26 -11.51 -15.82
CA VAL A 222 7.99 -11.50 -14.54
C VAL A 222 7.31 -10.62 -13.51
N GLY A 223 7.67 -10.81 -12.24
CA GLY A 223 7.09 -10.07 -11.13
C GLY A 223 7.41 -8.58 -11.16
N GLY A 224 8.48 -8.17 -11.84
CA GLY A 224 8.90 -6.77 -11.98
C GLY A 224 8.31 -6.01 -13.18
N THR A 225 7.64 -6.69 -14.11
CA THR A 225 7.00 -6.00 -15.26
C THR A 225 5.80 -5.20 -14.75
N ARG A 226 5.74 -3.91 -15.10
CA ARG A 226 4.63 -3.03 -14.70
C ARG A 226 3.39 -3.36 -15.51
N VAL A 227 2.23 -3.25 -14.87
CA VAL A 227 0.93 -3.29 -15.57
C VAL A 227 0.60 -1.91 -16.10
N TRP A 228 -0.29 -1.82 -17.08
CA TRP A 228 -0.63 -0.57 -17.79
C TRP A 228 -0.83 0.69 -16.92
N TRP A 229 -1.44 0.56 -15.74
CA TRP A 229 -1.72 1.70 -14.84
C TRP A 229 -0.61 2.00 -13.82
N ASP A 230 0.41 1.13 -13.70
CA ASP A 230 1.46 1.21 -12.68
C ASP A 230 2.54 2.24 -13.08
N ASN A 231 2.24 3.52 -12.85
CA ASN A 231 3.03 4.64 -13.38
C ASN A 231 3.71 5.50 -12.30
N ALA A 232 3.93 5.00 -11.07
CA ALA A 232 4.53 5.77 -9.97
C ALA A 232 5.96 6.35 -10.19
N LEU A 233 6.56 6.16 -11.38
CA LEU A 233 7.85 6.75 -11.77
C LEU A 233 7.73 7.78 -12.91
N GLU A 234 6.53 7.98 -13.44
CA GLU A 234 6.14 9.23 -14.07
C GLU A 234 5.62 10.07 -12.90
N ASP A 235 6.30 11.15 -12.53
CA ASP A 235 5.92 12.04 -11.42
C ASP A 235 4.38 12.14 -11.36
N ASN A 236 3.78 11.85 -10.21
CA ASN A 236 2.34 11.61 -10.04
C ASN A 236 1.47 12.77 -10.57
N PHE A 237 2.07 13.94 -10.82
CA PHE A 237 1.44 15.14 -11.38
C PHE A 237 2.08 15.64 -12.70
N SER A 238 3.13 14.98 -13.23
CA SER A 238 3.86 15.41 -14.44
C SER A 238 3.10 15.23 -15.76
N ASN A 239 2.05 14.40 -15.77
CA ASN A 239 1.25 14.08 -16.95
C ASN A 239 -0.20 14.60 -16.88
N ASP A 240 -0.52 15.47 -15.91
CA ASP A 240 -1.80 16.19 -15.87
C ASP A 240 -1.77 17.34 -16.89
N GLY A 241 -1.82 16.97 -18.17
CA GLY A 241 -1.67 17.86 -19.31
C GLY A 241 -2.60 19.08 -19.26
N ASN A 242 -1.97 20.26 -19.29
CA ASN A 242 -2.46 21.42 -20.03
C ASN A 242 -2.00 21.33 -21.49
#